data_AF-A0A2U3L2P8-F1
#
_entry.id   AF-A0A2U3L2P8-F1
#
_cell.length_a   1.000
_cell.length_b   1.000
_cell.length_c   1.000
_cell.angle_alpha   90.00
_cell.angle_beta   90.00
_cell.angle_gamma   90.00
#
_symmetry.space_group_name_H-M   'P 1'
#
loop_
_entity.id
_entity.type
_entity.pdbx_description
1 polymer ?
#
loop_
_entity_poly.entity_id
_entity_poly.type
_entity_poly.pdbx_seq_one_letter_code
_entity_poly.pdbx_strand_id
1 'polypeptide(L)' 'MRFIVEKRGEKKHMQIAIATNDGKNVDGHFGSAGAFKIFEVSKNGYELIDEILLEVSNGEKICPPLNDASVED' A
#
# COMPACT_ATOMS: atom_id res chain seq x y z
N MET A 1 -19.12 -8.37 -28.60
CA MET A 1 -18.06 -8.26 -27.59
C MET A 1 -18.59 -8.78 -26.26
N ARG A 2 -17.90 -9.72 -25.64
CA ARG A 2 -18.20 -10.18 -24.27
C ARG A 2 -17.07 -9.68 -23.37
N PHE A 3 -17.38 -8.82 -22.42
CA PHE A 3 -16.45 -8.45 -21.36
C PHE A 3 -16.51 -9.56 -20.31
N ILE A 4 -15.39 -10.26 -20.11
CA ILE A 4 -15.24 -11.16 -18.97
C ILE A 4 -14.80 -10.27 -17.81
N VAL A 5 -15.72 -10.01 -16.88
CA VAL A 5 -15.37 -9.40 -15.59
C VAL A 5 -14.86 -10.53 -14.70
N GLU A 6 -13.54 -10.63 -14.52
CA GLU A 6 -12.97 -11.51 -13.52
C GLU A 6 -13.39 -11.01 -12.13
N LYS A 7 -14.31 -11.73 -11.49
CA LYS A 7 -14.54 -11.54 -10.07
C LYS A 7 -13.28 -11.98 -9.34
N ARG A 8 -12.44 -11.03 -8.90
CA ARG A 8 -11.45 -11.29 -7.86
C ARG A 8 -12.22 -11.84 -6.67
N GLY A 9 -12.07 -13.14 -6.41
CA GLY A 9 -12.77 -13.82 -5.32
C GLY A 9 -12.58 -13.07 -4.02
N GLU A 10 -13.63 -12.99 -3.21
CA GLU A 10 -13.62 -12.41 -1.86
C GLU A 10 -12.68 -13.22 -0.97
N LYS A 11 -11.37 -13.02 -1.11
CA LYS A 11 -10.45 -13.47 -0.09
C LYS A 11 -10.60 -12.51 1.07
N LYS A 12 -11.02 -13.05 2.21
CA LYS A 12 -11.25 -12.34 3.47
C LYS A 12 -9.90 -11.96 4.12
N HIS A 13 -9.07 -11.25 3.37
CA HIS A 13 -7.79 -10.75 3.82
C HIS A 13 -7.93 -9.29 4.21
N MET A 14 -7.43 -8.96 5.40
CA MET A 14 -7.42 -7.59 5.90
C MET A 14 -6.13 -6.93 5.42
N GLN A 15 -6.24 -5.79 4.75
CA GLN A 15 -5.07 -4.98 4.41
C GLN A 15 -4.85 -3.93 5.49
N ILE A 16 -3.61 -3.82 5.99
CA ILE A 16 -3.22 -2.88 7.04
C ILE A 16 -2.07 -2.02 6.52
N ALA A 17 -2.27 -0.71 6.48
CA ALA A 17 -1.22 0.26 6.18
C ALA A 17 -0.61 0.81 7.48
N ILE A 18 0.72 0.79 7.56
CA ILE A 18 1.49 1.23 8.73
C ILE A 18 2.39 2.40 8.33
N ALA A 19 2.23 3.52 9.02
CA ALA A 19 3.09 4.69 8.88
C ALA A 19 4.47 4.44 9.53
N THR A 20 5.54 4.65 8.76
CA THR A 20 6.93 4.47 9.21
C THR A 20 7.83 5.56 8.63
N ASN A 21 8.88 5.94 9.36
CA ASN A 21 9.93 6.84 8.89
C ASN A 21 11.21 6.10 8.54
N ASP A 22 11.46 4.97 9.19
CA ASP A 22 12.69 4.18 9.04
C ASP A 22 12.48 2.89 8.21
N GLY A 23 11.25 2.62 7.79
CA GLY A 23 10.92 1.42 7.04
C GLY A 23 11.04 0.15 7.87
N LYS A 24 10.99 0.22 9.20
CA LYS A 24 11.07 -0.96 10.09
C LYS A 24 10.13 -0.86 11.29
N ASN A 25 10.01 0.32 11.87
CA ASN A 25 9.25 0.56 13.08
C ASN A 25 7.99 1.39 12.81
N VAL A 26 7.00 1.26 13.70
CA VAL A 26 5.80 2.12 13.70
C VAL A 26 6.13 3.42 14.42
N ASP A 27 6.96 4.24 13.79
CA ASP A 27 7.52 5.48 14.34
C ASP A 27 7.06 6.73 13.57
N GLY A 28 6.29 6.54 12.49
CA GLY A 28 5.71 7.61 11.69
C GLY A 28 4.37 8.08 12.26
N HIS A 29 4.24 9.38 12.54
CA HIS A 29 2.92 9.98 12.66
C HIS A 29 2.27 10.00 11.26
N PHE A 30 0.98 9.65 11.15
CA PHE A 30 0.32 9.45 9.86
C PHE A 30 0.55 10.60 8.87
N GLY A 31 0.38 11.84 9.31
CA GLY A 31 0.59 13.03 8.46
C GLY A 31 2.06 13.40 8.20
N SER A 32 3.02 12.76 8.88
CA SER A 32 4.45 13.06 8.74
C SER A 32 5.33 11.85 8.42
N ALA A 33 4.73 10.69 8.12
CA ALA A 33 5.45 9.49 7.77
C ALA A 33 6.34 9.69 6.53
N GLY A 34 7.47 9.00 6.47
CA GLY A 34 8.32 8.91 5.28
C GLY A 34 7.86 7.81 4.32
N ALA A 35 7.13 6.81 4.83
CA ALA A 35 6.61 5.71 4.05
C ALA A 35 5.37 5.07 4.70
N PHE A 36 4.62 4.33 3.90
CA PHE A 36 3.57 3.42 4.36
C PHE A 36 3.88 2.00 3.91
N LYS A 37 3.96 1.06 4.85
CA LYS A 37 4.03 -0.37 4.54
C LYS A 37 2.64 -0.97 4.58
N ILE A 38 2.26 -1.69 3.54
CA ILE A 38 0.97 -2.35 3.43
C ILE A 38 1.16 -3.84 3.63
N PHE A 39 0.48 -4.38 4.63
CA PHE A 39 0.49 -5.79 4.95
C PHE A 39 -0.85 -6.43 4.62
N GLU A 40 -0.80 -7.61 4.03
CA GLU A 40 -1.95 -8.51 4.00
C GLU A 40 -1.93 -9.39 5.25
N VAL A 41 -3.02 -9.35 6.01
CA VAL A 41 -3.15 -10.10 7.26
C VAL A 41 -4.22 -11.17 7.11
N SER A 42 -3.84 -12.38 7.52
CA SER A 42 -4.70 -13.56 7.58
C SER A 42 -4.68 -14.15 8.99
N LYS A 43 -5.50 -15.20 9.23
CA LYS A 43 -5.47 -15.94 10.49
C LYS A 43 -4.11 -16.59 10.79
N ASN A 44 -3.29 -16.83 9.76
CA ASN A 44 -2.07 -17.61 9.87
C ASN A 44 -0.80 -16.74 9.92
N GLY A 45 -0.94 -15.42 9.79
CA GLY A 45 0.19 -14.50 9.77
C GLY A 45 -0.07 -13.28 8.91
N TYR A 46 1.01 -12.57 8.59
CA TYR A 46 1.00 -11.36 7.78
C TYR A 46 2.12 -11.42 6.73
N GLU A 47 1.89 -10.75 5.61
CA GLU A 47 2.86 -10.61 4.52
C GLU A 47 2.92 -9.15 4.10
N LEU A 48 4.12 -8.62 3.85
CA LEU A 48 4.29 -7.30 3.26
C LEU A 48 3.95 -7.40 1.77
N ILE A 49 2.91 -6.71 1.34
CA ILE A 49 2.47 -6.75 -0.06
C ILE A 49 2.86 -5.49 -0.83
N ASP A 50 3.09 -4.37 -0.13
CA ASP A 50 3.48 -3.12 -0.78
C ASP A 50 4.22 -2.16 0.17
N GLU A 51 4.98 -1.24 -0.40
CA GLU A 51 5.64 -0.14 0.30
C GLU A 51 5.53 1.15 -0.51
N ILE A 52 4.84 2.13 0.05
CA ILE A 52 4.67 3.46 -0.53
C ILE A 52 5.67 4.41 0.13
N LEU A 53 6.70 4.81 -0.60
CA LEU A 53 7.62 5.87 -0.17
C LEU A 53 6.99 7.24 -0.46
N LEU A 54 6.98 8.13 0.55
CA LEU A 54 6.47 9.48 0.40
C LEU A 54 7.63 10.44 0.16
N GLU A 55 7.63 11.05 -1.02
CA GLU A 55 8.56 12.15 -1.32
C GLU A 55 7.93 13.48 -0.90
N VAL A 56 8.78 14.38 -0.38
CA VAL A 56 8.39 15.74 -0.04
C VAL A 56 8.79 16.64 -1.19
N SER A 57 7.81 17.16 -1.91
CA SER A 57 8.03 18.11 -3.01
C SER A 57 7.40 19.44 -2.64
N ASN A 58 8.21 20.51 -2.57
CA ASN A 58 7.76 21.87 -2.24
C ASN A 58 7.08 22.02 -0.85
N GLY A 59 7.43 21.19 0.12
CA GLY A 59 6.90 21.28 1.50
C GLY A 59 5.54 20.59 1.70
N GLU A 60 4.93 20.04 0.65
CA GLU A 60 3.79 19.14 0.73
C GLU A 60 4.24 17.69 0.48
N LYS A 61 3.71 16.77 1.28
CA LYS A 61 3.91 15.34 1.09
C LYS A 61 2.98 14.87 0.00
N ILE A 62 3.56 14.33 -1.07
CA ILE A 62 2.78 13.78 -2.17
C ILE A 62 2.74 12.27 -1.96
N CYS A 63 1.55 11.72 -1.73
CA CYS A 63 1.37 10.28 -1.89
C CYS A 63 1.50 9.98 -3.39
N PRO A 64 2.50 9.20 -3.82
CA PRO A 64 2.54 8.79 -5.22
C PRO A 64 1.25 8.01 -5.53
N PRO A 65 0.74 8.11 -6.76
CA PRO A 65 -0.38 7.28 -7.18
C PRO A 65 0.01 5.82 -6.95
N LEU A 66 -0.86 5.06 -6.29
CA LEU A 66 -0.74 3.61 -6.25
C LEU A 66 -0.64 3.15 -7.71
N ASN A 67 0.44 2.46 -8.07
CA ASN A 67 0.57 1.90 -9.39
C ASN A 67 -0.60 0.94 -9.58
N ASP A 68 -1.62 1.38 -10.32
CA ASP A 68 -2.63 0.49 -10.87
C ASP A 68 -1.85 -0.50 -11.73
N ALA A 69 -1.75 -1.74 -11.25
CA ALA A 69 -0.95 -2.80 -11.85
C ALA A 69 -0.94 -2.74 -13.38
N SER A 70 0.25 -2.51 -13.95
CA SER A 70 0.67 -2.73 -15.33
C SER A 70 -0.44 -2.70 -16.40
N VAL A 71 -0.68 -1.54 -16.99
CA VAL A 71 -1.10 -1.49 -18.40
C VAL A 71 0.19 -1.45 -19.22
N GLU A 72 0.69 -2.62 -19.60
CA GLU A 72 1.63 -2.74 -20.72
C GLU A 72 0.80 -2.76 -22.01
N ASP A 73 1.13 -1.86 -22.95
CA ASP A 73 0.52 -1.72 -24.29
C ASP A 73 0.67 -2.98 -25.17
#